data_AF-A0AAW8WJB6-F1
#
_entry.id   AF-A0AAW8WJB6-F1
#
_cell.length_a   1.000
_cell.length_b   1.000
_cell.length_c   1.000
_cell.angle_alpha   90.00
_cell.angle_beta   90.00
_cell.angle_gamma   90.00
#
_symmetry.space_group_name_H-M   'P 1'
#
loop_
_entity.id
_entity.type
_entity.pdbx_description
1 polymer ?
#
loop_
_entity_poly.entity_id
_entity_poly.type
_entity_poly.pdbx_seq_one_letter_code
_entity_poly.pdbx_strand_id
1 'polypeptide(L)'
;MHHAKQLAIIFASLFILTGCTTTAQDSAKQTSTKTQVVRVTKRTKANKTAWAKARAASRANAASAKALSSSEKQLSLAASQADSQSDQLASSTSAVKASSRAASKSAASVAVAASESQSKAASEAARESKQTAQSQTASTQTSHANRTSGDTNTAQTGRIVGNRNSKIYHVETGQNYRMAGKNAVYFSTEAEAQAAGYRKSLR
;
A
#
# COMPACT_ATOMS: atom_id res chain seq x y z
N MET A 1 13.30 -28.85 6.87
CA MET A 1 13.43 -30.05 6.02
C MET A 1 12.04 -30.39 5.49
N HIS A 2 11.91 -30.57 4.18
CA HIS A 2 10.67 -30.78 3.41
C HIS A 2 9.79 -29.54 3.19
N HIS A 3 10.00 -28.86 2.06
CA HIS A 3 8.97 -28.66 1.03
C HIS A 3 9.71 -28.29 -0.27
N ALA A 4 10.21 -29.34 -0.91
CA ALA A 4 10.81 -29.29 -2.24
C ALA A 4 9.76 -29.70 -3.28
N LYS A 5 9.89 -29.13 -4.48
CA LYS A 5 9.38 -29.63 -5.78
C LYS A 5 7.92 -29.34 -6.15
N GLN A 6 7.62 -28.12 -6.59
CA GLN A 6 6.52 -27.82 -7.55
C GLN A 6 6.76 -26.49 -8.32
N LEU A 7 8.01 -26.15 -8.66
CA LEU A 7 8.32 -24.82 -9.22
C LEU A 7 9.41 -24.82 -10.30
N ALA A 8 9.43 -25.87 -11.11
CA ALA A 8 10.24 -25.92 -12.32
C ALA A 8 9.49 -26.74 -13.37
N ILE A 9 9.56 -26.28 -14.62
CA ILE A 9 8.85 -26.78 -15.82
C ILE A 9 7.52 -26.05 -16.06
N ILE A 10 7.59 -24.88 -16.70
CA ILE A 10 6.87 -24.45 -17.94
C ILE A 10 7.38 -23.02 -18.25
N PHE A 11 8.69 -22.88 -18.46
CA PHE A 11 9.32 -21.64 -19.01
C PHE A 11 10.51 -22.01 -19.90
N ALA A 12 10.39 -23.12 -20.64
CA ALA A 12 11.39 -23.60 -21.59
C ALA A 12 10.80 -23.68 -23.01
N SER A 13 10.11 -22.61 -23.43
CA SER A 13 9.72 -22.42 -24.84
C SER A 13 9.58 -20.94 -25.18
N LEU A 14 10.52 -20.12 -24.69
CA LEU A 14 10.66 -18.72 -25.07
C LEU A 14 12.14 -18.44 -25.35
N PHE A 15 12.66 -19.03 -26.43
CA PHE A 15 13.80 -18.51 -27.20
C PHE A 15 14.01 -19.46 -28.38
N ILE A 16 13.42 -19.10 -29.52
CA ILE A 16 13.93 -19.25 -30.89
C ILE A 16 12.94 -18.46 -31.75
N LEU A 17 13.46 -17.71 -32.72
CA LEU A 17 12.75 -16.96 -33.78
C LEU A 17 12.46 -15.46 -33.56
N THR A 18 13.47 -14.70 -33.12
CA THR A 18 13.75 -13.40 -33.76
C THR A 18 14.49 -13.66 -35.07
N GLY A 19 13.84 -13.38 -36.20
CA GLY A 19 14.47 -13.36 -37.51
C GLY A 19 13.65 -14.03 -38.62
N CYS A 20 12.60 -13.35 -39.10
CA CYS A 20 12.27 -13.28 -40.53
C CYS A 20 11.11 -12.29 -40.71
N THR A 21 11.46 -11.00 -40.78
CA THR A 21 10.66 -10.02 -41.50
C THR A 21 10.84 -10.28 -42.99
N THR A 22 9.95 -11.07 -43.58
CA THR A 22 9.68 -11.01 -45.00
C THR A 22 8.19 -11.19 -45.18
N THR A 23 7.53 -10.06 -45.41
CA THR A 23 6.22 -9.97 -46.05
C THR A 23 6.34 -10.62 -47.43
N ALA A 24 6.27 -11.94 -47.50
CA ALA A 24 6.04 -12.65 -48.73
C ALA A 24 4.53 -12.62 -48.98
N GLN A 25 4.08 -11.62 -49.73
CA GLN A 25 2.90 -11.79 -50.58
C GLN A 25 3.13 -13.05 -51.41
N ASP A 26 2.63 -14.19 -50.94
CA ASP A 26 2.63 -15.41 -51.72
C ASP A 26 1.57 -15.24 -52.80
N SER A 27 2.03 -14.68 -53.93
CA SER A 27 1.29 -14.64 -55.16
C SER A 27 1.01 -16.08 -55.54
N ALA A 28 -0.23 -16.53 -55.32
CA ALA A 28 -0.71 -17.84 -55.71
C ALA A 28 -0.37 -18.10 -57.18
N LYS A 29 0.77 -18.77 -57.42
CA LYS A 29 1.24 -19.08 -58.74
C LYS A 29 0.34 -20.20 -59.25
N GLN A 30 -0.72 -19.81 -59.96
CA GLN A 30 -1.64 -20.71 -60.64
C GLN A 30 -0.83 -21.63 -61.56
N THR A 31 -0.50 -22.81 -61.05
CA THR A 31 0.15 -23.84 -61.84
C THR A 31 -0.93 -24.47 -62.69
N SER A 32 -1.16 -23.89 -63.86
CA SER A 32 -2.03 -24.42 -64.91
C SER A 32 -1.50 -25.79 -65.33
N THR A 33 -2.00 -26.83 -64.69
CA THR A 33 -1.72 -28.22 -65.05
C THR A 33 -2.65 -28.58 -66.21
N LYS A 34 -2.13 -28.55 -67.44
CA LYS A 34 -2.84 -29.08 -68.62
C LYS A 34 -3.20 -30.54 -68.37
N THR A 35 -4.47 -30.78 -68.07
CA THR A 35 -4.98 -32.13 -67.82
C THR A 35 -5.30 -32.78 -69.16
N GLN A 36 -4.45 -33.70 -69.64
CA GLN A 36 -4.80 -34.56 -70.77
C GLN A 36 -5.75 -35.66 -70.30
N VAL A 37 -6.95 -35.71 -70.89
CA VAL A 37 -7.97 -36.71 -70.57
C VAL A 37 -7.97 -37.79 -71.65
N VAL A 38 -7.29 -38.90 -71.40
CA VAL A 38 -7.32 -40.08 -72.29
C VAL A 38 -8.49 -40.98 -71.88
N ARG A 39 -9.48 -41.17 -72.77
CA ARG A 39 -10.60 -42.10 -72.53
C ARG A 39 -10.15 -43.53 -72.84
N VAL A 40 -10.05 -44.37 -71.81
CA VAL A 40 -9.76 -45.80 -71.97
C VAL A 40 -11.07 -46.56 -72.19
N THR A 41 -11.25 -47.15 -73.36
CA THR A 41 -12.49 -47.88 -73.76
C THR A 41 -12.60 -49.27 -73.12
N LYS A 42 -11.48 -49.93 -72.77
CA LYS A 42 -11.43 -51.18 -72.00
C LYS A 42 -10.35 -51.14 -70.92
N ARG A 43 -10.74 -51.25 -69.64
CA ARG A 43 -9.80 -51.23 -68.50
C ARG A 43 -9.29 -52.64 -68.17
N THR A 44 -7.97 -52.82 -68.22
CA THR A 44 -7.28 -54.01 -67.70
C THR A 44 -7.35 -54.09 -66.18
N LYS A 45 -7.04 -55.25 -65.58
CA LYS A 45 -6.96 -55.43 -64.12
C LYS A 45 -5.94 -54.47 -63.48
N ALA A 46 -4.81 -54.24 -64.14
CA ALA A 46 -3.80 -53.27 -63.72
C ALA A 46 -4.34 -51.83 -63.72
N ASN A 47 -5.08 -51.43 -64.77
CA ASN A 47 -5.70 -50.10 -64.86
C ASN A 47 -6.75 -49.88 -63.74
N LYS A 48 -7.59 -50.88 -63.45
CA LYS A 48 -8.55 -50.81 -62.33
C LYS A 48 -7.84 -50.61 -60.98
N THR A 49 -6.75 -51.33 -60.75
CA THR A 49 -5.96 -51.24 -59.51
C THR A 49 -5.27 -49.88 -59.39
N ALA A 50 -4.66 -49.39 -60.46
CA ALA A 50 -4.04 -48.06 -60.50
C ALA A 50 -5.07 -46.94 -60.25
N TRP A 51 -6.25 -47.02 -60.86
CA TRP A 51 -7.34 -46.06 -60.63
C TRP A 51 -7.85 -46.09 -59.18
N ALA A 52 -8.02 -47.28 -58.60
CA ALA A 52 -8.40 -47.42 -57.20
C ALA A 52 -7.36 -46.80 -56.25
N LYS A 53 -6.06 -47.06 -56.49
CA LYS A 53 -4.96 -46.47 -55.72
C LYS A 53 -4.91 -44.94 -55.85
N ALA A 54 -5.06 -44.41 -57.07
CA ALA A 54 -5.11 -42.97 -57.32
C ALA A 54 -6.31 -42.30 -56.62
N ARG A 55 -7.49 -42.95 -56.65
CA ARG A 55 -8.68 -42.45 -55.95
C ARG A 55 -8.51 -42.48 -54.43
N ALA A 56 -7.87 -43.52 -53.89
CA ALA A 56 -7.54 -43.59 -52.47
C ALA A 56 -6.57 -42.47 -52.05
N ALA A 57 -5.50 -42.24 -52.82
CA ALA A 57 -4.55 -41.15 -52.57
C ALA A 57 -5.22 -39.78 -52.65
N SER A 58 -6.09 -39.55 -53.64
CA SER A 58 -6.85 -38.30 -53.76
C SER A 58 -7.77 -38.06 -52.55
N ARG A 59 -8.46 -39.11 -52.06
CA ARG A 59 -9.29 -39.01 -50.84
C ARG A 59 -8.45 -38.70 -49.60
N ALA A 60 -7.27 -39.31 -49.47
CA ALA A 60 -6.36 -39.03 -48.37
C ALA A 60 -5.90 -37.56 -48.40
N ASN A 61 -5.48 -37.05 -49.57
CA ASN A 61 -5.08 -35.66 -49.72
C ASN A 61 -6.23 -34.68 -49.43
N ALA A 62 -7.45 -35.01 -49.86
CA ALA A 62 -8.64 -34.19 -49.55
C ALA A 62 -8.95 -34.17 -48.05
N ALA A 63 -8.78 -35.30 -47.35
CA ALA A 63 -8.93 -35.38 -45.91
C ALA A 63 -7.87 -34.53 -45.18
N SER A 64 -6.61 -34.62 -45.61
CA SER A 64 -5.52 -33.79 -45.08
C SER A 64 -5.77 -32.30 -45.31
N ALA A 65 -6.22 -31.91 -46.50
CA ALA A 65 -6.56 -30.51 -46.79
C ALA A 65 -7.70 -30.00 -45.89
N LYS A 66 -8.71 -30.83 -45.62
CA LYS A 66 -9.80 -30.49 -44.70
C LYS A 66 -9.31 -30.35 -43.26
N ALA A 67 -8.40 -31.24 -42.82
CA ALA A 67 -7.79 -31.17 -41.49
C ALA A 67 -6.94 -29.90 -41.32
N LEU A 68 -6.14 -29.54 -42.33
CA LEU A 68 -5.36 -28.29 -42.34
C LEU A 68 -6.27 -27.06 -42.25
N SER A 69 -7.32 -26.99 -43.06
CA SER A 69 -8.29 -25.89 -43.01
C SER A 69 -9.00 -25.79 -41.65
N SER A 70 -9.31 -26.92 -41.02
CA SER A 70 -9.83 -26.94 -39.64
C SER A 70 -8.80 -26.42 -38.64
N SER A 71 -7.52 -26.80 -38.79
CA SER A 71 -6.43 -26.32 -37.94
C SER A 71 -6.21 -24.81 -38.08
N GLU A 72 -6.26 -24.27 -39.30
CA GLU A 72 -6.16 -22.83 -39.56
C GLU A 72 -7.29 -22.05 -38.87
N LYS A 73 -8.53 -22.56 -38.94
CA LYS A 73 -9.68 -21.95 -38.24
C LYS A 73 -9.51 -21.97 -36.72
N GLN A 74 -8.99 -23.07 -36.17
CA GLN A 74 -8.69 -23.14 -34.74
C GLN A 74 -7.61 -22.13 -34.36
N LEU A 75 -6.58 -21.98 -35.19
CA LEU A 75 -5.50 -21.02 -34.95
C LEU A 75 -6.00 -19.57 -35.03
N SER A 76 -6.85 -19.24 -36.00
CA SER A 76 -7.46 -17.91 -36.09
C SER A 76 -8.35 -17.61 -34.89
N LEU A 77 -9.12 -18.60 -34.41
CA LEU A 77 -9.97 -18.43 -33.24
C LEU A 77 -9.12 -18.24 -31.97
N ALA A 78 -8.04 -18.99 -31.82
CA ALA A 78 -7.09 -18.83 -30.73
C ALA A 78 -6.41 -17.45 -30.75
N ALA A 79 -6.03 -16.95 -31.93
CA ALA A 79 -5.47 -15.61 -32.09
C ALA A 79 -6.47 -14.53 -31.65
N SER A 80 -7.72 -14.59 -32.13
CA SER A 80 -8.76 -13.64 -31.72
C SER A 80 -9.09 -13.70 -30.22
N GLN A 81 -9.03 -14.89 -29.61
CA GLN A 81 -9.17 -15.03 -28.16
C GLN A 81 -8.00 -14.38 -27.41
N ALA A 82 -6.76 -14.58 -27.87
CA ALA A 82 -5.58 -13.97 -27.27
C ALA A 82 -5.63 -12.43 -27.34
N ASP A 83 -6.03 -11.87 -28.49
CA ASP A 83 -6.22 -10.42 -28.65
C ASP A 83 -7.28 -9.89 -27.68
N SER A 84 -8.43 -10.57 -27.60
CA SER A 84 -9.52 -10.18 -26.69
C SER A 84 -9.08 -10.25 -25.21
N GLN A 85 -8.30 -11.24 -24.83
CA GLN A 85 -7.74 -11.36 -23.47
C GLN A 85 -6.74 -10.23 -23.18
N SER A 86 -5.89 -9.88 -24.16
CA SER A 86 -4.97 -8.75 -24.05
C SER A 86 -5.70 -7.43 -23.81
N ASP A 87 -6.75 -7.15 -24.58
CA ASP A 87 -7.56 -5.93 -24.41
C ASP A 87 -8.29 -5.89 -23.05
N GLN A 88 -8.76 -7.04 -22.56
CA GLN A 88 -9.33 -7.16 -21.21
C GLN A 88 -8.30 -6.92 -20.10
N LEU A 89 -7.07 -7.41 -20.26
CA LEU A 89 -5.98 -7.14 -19.32
C LEU A 89 -5.56 -5.66 -19.36
N ALA A 90 -5.48 -5.06 -20.55
CA ALA A 90 -5.17 -3.63 -20.69
C ALA A 90 -6.26 -2.74 -20.05
N SER A 91 -7.53 -3.05 -20.28
CA SER A 91 -8.65 -2.31 -19.68
C SER A 91 -8.71 -2.49 -18.15
N SER A 92 -8.57 -3.71 -17.64
CA SER A 92 -8.54 -3.97 -16.18
C SER A 92 -7.36 -3.29 -15.49
N THR A 93 -6.15 -3.35 -16.06
CA THR A 93 -4.97 -2.65 -15.51
C THR A 93 -5.17 -1.14 -15.51
N SER A 94 -5.78 -0.56 -16.56
CA SER A 94 -6.11 0.86 -16.60
C SER A 94 -7.13 1.26 -15.52
N ALA A 95 -8.15 0.42 -15.27
CA ALA A 95 -9.16 0.65 -14.24
C ALA A 95 -8.56 0.56 -12.83
N VAL A 96 -7.71 -0.44 -12.55
CA VAL A 96 -6.99 -0.58 -11.27
C VAL A 96 -6.05 0.60 -11.05
N LYS A 97 -5.35 1.07 -12.09
CA LYS A 97 -4.48 2.26 -12.00
C LYS A 97 -5.29 3.54 -11.74
N ALA A 98 -6.47 3.69 -12.35
CA ALA A 98 -7.34 4.83 -12.09
C ALA A 98 -7.89 4.79 -10.65
N SER A 99 -8.37 3.63 -10.21
CA SER A 99 -8.90 3.42 -8.86
C SER A 99 -7.83 3.66 -7.78
N SER A 100 -6.62 3.13 -7.95
CA SER A 100 -5.52 3.35 -7.01
C SER A 100 -5.11 4.83 -6.93
N ARG A 101 -5.03 5.54 -8.07
CA ARG A 101 -4.76 6.98 -8.09
C ARG A 101 -5.86 7.79 -7.40
N ALA A 102 -7.12 7.40 -7.55
CA ALA A 102 -8.24 8.04 -6.85
C ALA A 102 -8.13 7.80 -5.34
N ALA A 103 -7.89 6.56 -4.91
CA ALA A 103 -7.71 6.20 -3.51
C ALA A 103 -6.52 6.92 -2.85
N SER A 104 -5.38 7.05 -3.56
CA SER A 104 -4.22 7.80 -3.07
C SER A 104 -4.52 9.29 -2.94
N LYS A 105 -5.26 9.89 -3.88
CA LYS A 105 -5.67 11.29 -3.80
C LYS A 105 -6.60 11.55 -2.62
N SER A 106 -7.58 10.67 -2.39
CA SER A 106 -8.49 10.80 -1.24
C SER A 106 -7.75 10.62 0.09
N ALA A 107 -6.81 9.66 0.16
CA ALA A 107 -5.99 9.48 1.35
C ALA A 107 -5.12 10.70 1.64
N ALA A 108 -4.49 11.28 0.60
CA ALA A 108 -3.72 12.51 0.73
C ALA A 108 -4.58 13.70 1.19
N SER A 109 -5.78 13.88 0.64
CA SER A 109 -6.67 14.97 1.07
C SER A 109 -7.13 14.82 2.53
N VAL A 110 -7.40 13.59 2.98
CA VAL A 110 -7.77 13.33 4.38
C VAL A 110 -6.58 13.60 5.32
N ALA A 111 -5.37 13.21 4.92
CA ALA A 111 -4.16 13.49 5.69
C ALA A 111 -3.87 14.99 5.81
N VAL A 112 -4.05 15.75 4.72
CA VAL A 112 -3.91 17.22 4.75
C VAL A 112 -4.95 17.85 5.66
N ALA A 113 -6.23 17.46 5.54
CA ALA A 113 -7.29 17.97 6.40
C ALA A 113 -7.07 17.65 7.89
N ALA A 114 -6.56 16.46 8.21
CA ALA A 114 -6.20 16.08 9.57
C ALA A 114 -5.02 16.88 10.12
N SER A 115 -4.00 17.15 9.30
CA SER A 115 -2.86 17.99 9.70
C SER A 115 -3.28 19.45 9.94
N GLU A 116 -4.15 19.98 9.08
CA GLU A 116 -4.71 21.33 9.25
C GLU A 116 -5.55 21.45 10.53
N SER A 117 -6.39 20.45 10.85
CA SER A 117 -7.18 20.47 12.09
C SER A 117 -6.31 20.37 13.34
N GLN A 118 -5.28 19.52 13.33
CA GLN A 118 -4.32 19.40 14.43
C GLN A 118 -3.52 20.69 14.64
N SER A 119 -3.08 21.36 13.56
CA SER A 119 -2.33 22.62 13.66
C SER A 119 -3.19 23.77 14.22
N LYS A 120 -4.48 23.83 13.85
CA LYS A 120 -5.45 24.78 14.42
C LYS A 120 -5.66 24.54 15.91
N ALA A 121 -5.93 23.29 16.31
CA ALA A 121 -6.12 22.93 17.72
C ALA A 121 -4.86 23.21 18.57
N ALA A 122 -3.67 22.92 18.04
CA ALA A 122 -2.41 23.25 18.73
C ALA A 122 -2.20 24.76 18.88
N SER A 123 -2.59 25.55 17.87
CA SER A 123 -2.50 27.02 17.91
C SER A 123 -3.49 27.62 18.91
N GLU A 124 -4.69 27.07 19.04
CA GLU A 124 -5.69 27.48 20.03
C GLU A 124 -5.22 27.15 21.45
N ALA A 125 -4.71 25.94 21.70
CA ALA A 125 -4.14 25.57 22.99
C ALA A 125 -2.93 26.44 23.39
N ALA A 126 -2.09 26.81 22.43
CA ALA A 126 -0.97 27.73 22.65
C ALA A 126 -1.42 29.17 22.96
N ARG A 127 -2.57 29.61 22.45
CA ARG A 127 -3.17 30.92 22.80
C ARG A 127 -3.79 30.89 24.19
N GLU A 128 -4.50 29.83 24.53
CA GLU A 128 -5.16 29.67 25.82
C GLU A 128 -4.13 29.63 26.97
N SER A 129 -3.04 28.86 26.81
CA SER A 129 -1.93 28.81 27.78
C SER A 129 -1.22 30.16 27.98
N LYS A 130 -1.04 30.96 26.91
CA LYS A 130 -0.50 32.33 27.03
C LYS A 130 -1.44 33.27 27.79
N GLN A 131 -2.74 33.14 27.59
CA GLN A 131 -3.73 33.96 28.29
C GLN A 131 -3.80 33.60 29.79
N THR A 132 -3.70 32.32 30.16
CA THR A 132 -3.63 31.89 31.57
C THR A 132 -2.35 32.37 32.27
N ALA A 133 -1.20 32.34 31.59
CA ALA A 133 0.07 32.84 32.14
C ALA A 133 0.06 34.38 32.37
N GLN A 134 -0.64 35.12 31.52
CA GLN A 134 -0.78 36.57 31.66
C GLN A 134 -1.75 36.95 32.80
N SER A 135 -2.81 36.17 33.03
CA SER A 135 -3.69 36.34 34.20
C SER A 135 -3.02 35.97 35.53
N GLN A 136 -2.09 35.01 35.54
CA GLN A 136 -1.31 34.67 36.75
C GLN A 136 -0.23 35.71 37.09
N THR A 137 0.25 36.48 36.10
CA THR A 137 1.19 37.60 36.31
C THR A 137 0.48 38.84 36.87
N ALA A 138 -0.80 39.06 36.53
CA ALA A 138 -1.60 40.16 37.10
C ALA A 138 -2.04 39.88 38.56
N SER A 139 -2.21 38.60 38.95
CA SER A 139 -2.55 38.21 40.31
C SER A 139 -1.35 38.19 41.28
N THR A 140 -0.12 38.39 40.80
CA THR A 140 1.09 38.42 41.65
C THR A 140 1.57 39.84 42.00
N GLN A 141 1.05 40.88 41.33
CA GLN A 141 1.39 42.28 41.63
C GLN A 141 0.63 42.87 42.84
N THR A 142 -0.46 42.25 43.29
CA THR A 142 -1.22 42.72 44.47
C THR A 142 -0.74 42.14 45.81
N SER A 143 0.29 41.29 45.83
CA SER A 143 0.83 40.71 47.08
C SER A 143 2.24 41.15 47.43
N HIS A 144 2.86 42.05 46.66
CA HIS A 144 4.21 42.57 46.96
C HIS A 144 4.24 43.66 48.06
N ALA A 145 3.09 43.95 48.68
CA ALA A 145 2.98 44.85 49.81
C ALA A 145 2.78 44.08 51.13
N ASN A 146 3.59 43.05 51.43
CA ASN A 146 3.72 42.62 52.83
C ASN A 146 4.99 41.77 53.10
N ARG A 147 5.91 42.37 53.86
CA ARG A 147 6.80 41.78 54.87
C ARG A 147 8.05 41.03 54.39
N THR A 148 9.14 41.78 54.41
CA THR A 148 10.26 41.53 55.35
C THR A 148 9.77 40.98 56.71
N SER A 149 9.59 39.65 56.81
CA SER A 149 9.80 38.88 58.04
C SER A 149 9.86 37.41 57.67
N GLY A 150 10.85 36.69 58.19
CA GLY A 150 11.23 35.33 57.79
C GLY A 150 10.25 34.24 58.23
N ASP A 151 8.96 34.42 57.95
CA ASP A 151 7.89 33.59 58.46
C ASP A 151 6.83 33.36 57.39
N THR A 152 7.01 32.28 56.63
CA THR A 152 6.02 31.84 55.66
C THR A 152 5.05 30.91 56.38
N ASN A 153 3.78 31.33 56.46
CA ASN A 153 2.67 30.48 56.87
C ASN A 153 2.33 29.52 55.73
N THR A 154 2.56 28.23 55.91
CA THR A 154 2.44 27.21 54.85
C THR A 154 1.05 26.58 54.76
N ALA A 155 0.03 27.13 55.41
CA ALA A 155 -1.32 26.57 55.45
C ALA A 155 -2.23 27.06 54.30
N GLN A 156 -1.67 27.38 53.12
CA GLN A 156 -2.47 27.76 51.96
C GLN A 156 -2.93 26.53 51.17
N THR A 157 -4.24 26.27 51.21
CA THR A 157 -4.96 25.12 50.64
C THR A 157 -4.48 24.68 49.25
N GLY A 158 -4.27 23.37 49.07
CA GLY A 158 -3.78 22.69 47.88
C GLY A 158 -2.26 22.68 47.65
N ARG A 159 -1.40 23.09 48.59
CA ARG A 159 0.06 23.25 48.32
C ARG A 159 0.94 22.39 49.24
N ILE A 160 1.90 21.70 48.64
CA ILE A 160 2.92 20.91 49.35
C ILE A 160 4.18 21.75 49.49
N VAL A 161 4.63 21.98 50.71
CA VAL A 161 5.80 22.83 50.98
C VAL A 161 6.96 21.99 51.50
N GLY A 162 8.08 22.01 50.77
CA GLY A 162 9.34 21.39 51.11
C GLY A 162 10.39 22.38 51.61
N ASN A 163 11.21 21.96 52.56
CA ASN A 163 12.41 22.69 52.96
C ASN A 163 13.63 22.15 52.21
N ARG A 164 14.26 22.98 51.38
CA ARG A 164 15.43 22.59 50.58
C ARG A 164 16.61 22.08 51.42
N ASN A 165 16.76 22.57 52.66
CA ASN A 165 17.86 22.16 53.54
C ASN A 165 17.63 20.77 54.15
N SER A 166 16.42 20.50 54.64
CA SER A 166 16.12 19.22 55.30
C SER A 166 15.61 18.14 54.35
N LYS A 167 15.23 18.51 53.12
CA LYS A 167 14.54 17.64 52.15
C LYS A 167 13.28 17.00 52.76
N ILE A 168 12.57 17.75 53.61
CA ILE A 168 11.29 17.32 54.20
C ILE A 168 10.17 18.14 53.58
N TYR A 169 9.09 17.49 53.15
CA TYR A 169 7.87 18.14 52.70
C TYR A 169 6.71 17.92 53.68
N HIS A 170 5.82 18.91 53.74
CA HIS A 170 4.58 18.87 54.51
C HIS A 170 3.38 18.84 53.57
N VAL A 171 2.40 18.02 53.93
CA VAL A 171 1.10 17.91 53.26
C VAL A 171 0.06 18.48 54.21
N GLU A 172 -0.93 19.18 53.68
CA GLU A 172 -1.95 19.88 54.46
C GLU A 172 -2.65 18.99 55.48
N THR A 173 -2.35 19.27 56.75
CA THR A 173 -3.05 18.70 57.91
C THR A 173 -3.29 19.80 58.94
N GLY A 174 -3.76 20.98 58.52
CA GLY A 174 -4.21 22.05 59.45
C GLY A 174 -3.15 22.64 60.40
N GLN A 175 -1.93 22.10 60.46
CA GLN A 175 -0.88 22.55 61.36
C GLN A 175 -0.10 23.71 60.74
N ASN A 176 -0.12 24.85 61.44
CA ASN A 176 0.59 26.08 61.10
C ASN A 176 2.11 25.88 61.26
N TYR A 177 2.75 25.27 60.25
CA TYR A 177 4.20 25.19 60.18
C TYR A 177 4.78 26.50 59.65
N ARG A 178 5.81 27.00 60.34
CA ARG A 178 6.48 28.27 60.04
C ARG A 178 7.89 27.94 59.59
N MET A 179 8.26 28.37 58.38
CA MET A 179 9.62 28.20 57.86
C MET A 179 10.18 29.50 57.32
N ALA A 180 11.49 29.62 57.36
CA ALA A 180 12.19 30.73 56.72
C ALA A 180 11.96 30.64 55.21
N GLY A 181 11.22 31.59 54.65
CA GLY A 181 10.81 31.60 53.24
C GLY A 181 11.96 31.41 52.24
N LYS A 182 13.19 31.80 52.60
CA LYS A 182 14.40 31.58 51.79
C LYS A 182 14.68 30.13 51.40
N ASN A 183 14.17 29.17 52.16
CA ASN A 183 14.41 27.72 51.95
C ASN A 183 13.14 26.97 51.50
N ALA A 184 12.06 27.68 51.20
CA ALA A 184 10.78 27.10 50.79
C ALA A 184 10.82 26.68 49.31
N VAL A 185 10.41 25.44 49.05
CA VAL A 185 10.16 24.90 47.71
C VAL A 185 8.73 24.40 47.69
N TYR A 186 7.95 24.83 46.72
CA TYR A 186 6.55 24.45 46.59
C TYR A 186 6.42 23.37 45.52
N PHE A 187 5.64 22.34 45.81
CA PHE A 187 5.33 21.26 44.91
C PHE A 187 3.82 21.21 44.65
N SER A 188 3.46 20.78 43.46
CA SER A 188 2.06 20.63 43.06
C SER A 188 1.50 19.29 43.53
N THR A 189 2.35 18.26 43.66
CA THR A 189 1.96 16.91 44.09
C THR A 189 3.00 16.26 45.01
N GLU A 190 2.60 15.28 45.83
CA GLU A 190 3.53 14.55 46.70
C GLU A 190 4.55 13.76 45.87
N ALA A 191 4.10 13.23 44.73
CA ALA A 191 4.96 12.50 43.80
C ALA A 191 6.09 13.39 43.26
N GLU A 192 5.80 14.66 42.94
CA GLU A 192 6.81 15.61 42.49
C GLU A 192 7.83 15.92 43.60
N ALA A 193 7.37 16.11 44.84
CA ALA A 193 8.26 16.33 45.98
C ALA A 193 9.18 15.12 46.22
N GLN A 194 8.63 13.90 46.15
CA GLN A 194 9.39 12.66 46.29
C GLN A 194 10.39 12.47 45.14
N ALA A 195 9.98 12.75 43.89
CA ALA A 195 10.86 12.71 42.73
C ALA A 195 12.01 13.72 42.83
N ALA A 196 11.77 14.89 43.44
CA ALA A 196 12.80 15.89 43.75
C ALA A 196 13.69 15.51 44.96
N GLY A 197 13.50 14.31 45.53
CA GLY A 197 14.28 13.77 46.63
C GLY A 197 13.86 14.27 48.01
N TYR A 198 12.61 14.70 48.18
CA TYR A 198 12.07 15.11 49.48
C TYR A 198 11.28 13.97 50.13
N ARG A 199 11.38 13.84 51.46
CA ARG A 199 10.62 12.87 52.25
C ARG A 199 9.44 13.53 52.97
N LYS A 200 8.39 12.76 53.25
CA LYS A 200 7.23 13.24 54.02
C LYS A 200 7.63 13.52 55.47
N SER A 201 7.14 14.62 56.02
CA SER A 201 7.28 14.92 57.44
C SER A 201 6.47 13.92 58.26
N LEU A 202 7.02 13.52 59.42
CA LEU A 202 6.36 12.62 60.38
C LEU A 202 5.66 13.39 61.51
N ARG A 203 5.51 14.71 61.35
CA ARG A 203 4.95 15.62 62.35
C ARG A 203 3.50 15.96 62.05
#